data_AF-A0A1V4KJD8-F1
#
_entry.id   AF-A0A1V4KJD8-F1
#
_cell.length_a   1.000
_cell.length_b   1.000
_cell.length_c   1.000
_cell.angle_alpha   90.00
_cell.angle_beta   90.00
_cell.angle_gamma   90.00
#
_symmetry.space_group_name_H-M   'P 1'
#
loop_
_entity.id
_entity.type
_entity.pdbx_description
1 polymer ?
#
loop_
_entity_poly.entity_id
_entity_poly.type
_entity_poly.pdbx_seq_one_letter_code
_entity_poly.pdbx_strand_id
1 'polypeptide(L)'
;MQERSKMPHSRDSSSPTSSTGSRASYETPALSDLQRLLYFRGGSDNHVDEVWPNIYLGDAWAARSKTTLQSLNITHILNAADGPYSINTGAKYYKDLQIEYYGVEAFDDPSFDISIFFYDAANFIGKALNTSGGKVFVHCAMGISRSASLVLAFLMIHENMTLVDALKTILNKLNTERIEVCCATGTLGGKEVVLFKGNSRHCSAGPSTTRMAWDSLCSRDLLRPKIRSSSSQMPGSPCSTETPSLEELRRLLWTHRHPTGHVDEVWPNLYVGDLYVARDKAQLSRMGISHVVDAAAGRFHIDTGPKFYKDLSVDYYGVEAEDNPNFDLSIYFYPVARYIRAALNSPRGKVLVHCAMGISRSATLVLAFLMICEDMSLTDAIQTVRSHRGVCPNSGFLQQLRELDIQLGRRKGRGAETC
;
A
#
# COMPACT_ATOMS: atom_id res chain seq x y z
N MET A 1 -23.48 2.51 -49.77
CA MET A 1 -22.28 1.65 -49.80
C MET A 1 -21.43 1.92 -48.57
N GLN A 2 -21.54 1.08 -47.54
CA GLN A 2 -20.43 0.42 -46.82
C GLN A 2 -21.05 -0.36 -45.66
N GLU A 3 -20.73 -1.64 -45.59
CA GLU A 3 -21.46 -2.60 -44.76
C GLU A 3 -20.94 -2.61 -43.31
N ARG A 4 -21.86 -2.58 -42.35
CA ARG A 4 -21.55 -3.00 -40.97
C ARG A 4 -21.49 -4.52 -40.93
N SER A 5 -20.31 -5.07 -40.69
CA SER A 5 -20.15 -6.50 -40.39
C SER A 5 -20.92 -6.86 -39.12
N LYS A 6 -22.03 -7.59 -39.29
CA LYS A 6 -22.67 -8.36 -38.21
C LYS A 6 -21.96 -9.71 -38.15
N MET A 7 -21.37 -10.07 -37.01
CA MET A 7 -21.04 -11.48 -36.77
C MET A 7 -22.33 -12.29 -36.58
N PRO A 8 -22.42 -13.52 -37.10
CA PRO A 8 -23.66 -14.28 -37.14
C PRO A 8 -23.97 -14.99 -35.82
N HIS A 9 -25.22 -14.92 -35.38
CA HIS A 9 -25.78 -15.93 -34.47
C HIS A 9 -26.26 -17.13 -35.31
N SER A 10 -25.60 -18.28 -35.18
CA SER A 10 -26.18 -19.57 -35.56
C SER A 10 -26.71 -20.28 -34.31
N ARG A 11 -28.01 -20.58 -34.31
CA ARG A 11 -28.60 -21.63 -33.46
C ARG A 11 -28.72 -22.86 -34.34
N ASP A 12 -27.85 -23.86 -34.15
CA ASP A 12 -28.05 -25.18 -34.73
C ASP A 12 -28.47 -26.17 -33.65
N SER A 13 -29.68 -26.70 -33.81
CA SER A 13 -30.26 -27.74 -32.98
C SER A 13 -29.87 -29.11 -33.54
N SER A 14 -28.73 -29.64 -33.09
CA SER A 14 -28.37 -31.05 -33.28
C SER A 14 -27.70 -31.58 -32.01
N SER A 15 -28.30 -32.59 -31.40
CA SER A 15 -27.81 -33.20 -30.15
C SER A 15 -26.91 -34.41 -30.46
N PRO A 16 -25.62 -34.38 -30.13
CA PRO A 16 -24.79 -35.57 -30.10
C PRO A 16 -24.92 -36.28 -28.75
N THR A 17 -25.00 -37.59 -28.84
CA THR A 17 -24.86 -38.62 -27.80
C THR A 17 -24.03 -38.24 -26.57
N SER A 18 -24.54 -38.66 -25.41
CA SER A 18 -23.90 -38.56 -24.10
C SER A 18 -22.44 -39.05 -24.07
N SER A 19 -21.51 -38.10 -23.92
CA SER A 19 -20.25 -38.33 -23.21
C SER A 19 -20.26 -37.48 -21.94
N THR A 20 -20.06 -38.10 -20.79
CA THR A 20 -19.96 -37.40 -19.49
C THR A 20 -18.60 -36.74 -19.37
N GLY A 21 -18.37 -35.70 -20.18
CA GLY A 21 -17.23 -34.81 -20.03
C GLY A 21 -17.39 -34.04 -18.73
N SER A 22 -16.61 -34.41 -17.71
CA SER A 22 -16.53 -33.64 -16.47
C SER A 22 -16.20 -32.20 -16.81
N ARG A 23 -17.13 -31.28 -16.49
CA ARG A 23 -16.89 -29.84 -16.61
C ARG A 23 -15.87 -29.48 -15.55
N ALA A 24 -14.59 -29.53 -15.92
CA ALA A 24 -13.47 -29.31 -15.02
C ALA A 24 -13.76 -28.08 -14.14
N SER A 25 -13.81 -28.30 -12.83
CA SER A 25 -14.12 -27.24 -11.87
C SER A 25 -13.06 -26.16 -11.99
N TYR A 26 -13.46 -24.95 -12.39
CA TYR A 26 -12.58 -23.81 -12.33
C TYR A 26 -12.29 -23.52 -10.85
N GLU A 27 -11.10 -23.89 -10.43
CA GLU A 27 -10.52 -23.45 -9.17
C GLU A 27 -9.84 -22.10 -9.40
N THR A 28 -10.06 -21.16 -8.47
CA THR A 28 -9.39 -19.86 -8.52
C THR A 28 -7.92 -20.10 -8.20
N PRO A 29 -6.95 -19.65 -9.04
CA PRO A 29 -5.54 -19.85 -8.75
C PRO A 29 -5.14 -19.23 -7.41
N ALA A 30 -4.16 -19.82 -6.75
CA ALA A 30 -3.61 -19.30 -5.51
C ALA A 30 -3.17 -17.83 -5.68
N LEU A 31 -3.26 -17.04 -4.59
CA LEU A 31 -2.90 -15.61 -4.59
C LEU A 31 -1.50 -15.34 -5.18
N SER A 32 -0.54 -16.25 -4.99
CA SER A 32 0.80 -16.18 -5.59
C SER A 32 0.80 -16.19 -7.12
N ASP A 33 -0.12 -16.89 -7.76
CA ASP A 33 -0.23 -16.98 -9.22
C ASP A 33 -1.05 -15.82 -9.79
N LEU A 34 -2.06 -15.35 -9.05
CA LEU A 34 -2.73 -14.07 -9.36
C LEU A 34 -1.75 -12.89 -9.27
N GLN A 35 -0.87 -12.88 -8.27
CA GLN A 35 0.21 -11.88 -8.14
C GLN A 35 1.20 -11.90 -9.32
N ARG A 36 1.51 -13.09 -9.88
CA ARG A 36 2.36 -13.21 -11.09
C ARG A 36 1.72 -12.60 -12.33
N LEU A 37 0.40 -12.75 -12.51
CA LEU A 37 -0.34 -12.11 -13.62
C LEU A 37 -0.31 -10.57 -13.55
N LEU A 38 -0.13 -10.02 -12.36
CA LEU A 38 -0.15 -8.57 -12.10
C LEU A 38 1.24 -7.89 -12.25
N TYR A 39 2.31 -8.66 -12.48
CA TYR A 39 3.70 -8.19 -12.37
C TYR A 39 4.31 -7.53 -13.64
N PHE A 40 3.54 -7.25 -14.71
CA PHE A 40 4.09 -6.87 -16.03
C PHE A 40 3.32 -5.76 -16.80
N ARG A 41 4.07 -4.90 -17.55
CA ARG A 41 3.78 -4.08 -18.78
C ARG A 41 3.44 -2.55 -18.79
N GLY A 42 4.46 -1.71 -19.04
CA GLY A 42 4.56 -0.28 -19.46
C GLY A 42 3.42 0.73 -19.20
N GLY A 43 3.65 1.83 -18.46
CA GLY A 43 2.63 2.85 -18.07
C GLY A 43 2.58 4.16 -18.86
N SER A 44 1.36 4.69 -19.06
CA SER A 44 1.06 5.96 -19.72
C SER A 44 0.49 7.03 -18.76
N ASP A 45 0.59 8.30 -19.16
CA ASP A 45 0.11 9.47 -18.39
C ASP A 45 -1.43 9.70 -18.49
N ASN A 46 -2.19 8.69 -18.92
CA ASN A 46 -3.64 8.80 -19.08
C ASN A 46 -4.37 8.70 -17.74
N HIS A 47 -5.16 9.72 -17.40
CA HIS A 47 -6.01 9.74 -16.21
C HIS A 47 -7.29 8.87 -16.33
N VAL A 48 -7.57 8.33 -17.53
CA VAL A 48 -8.74 7.49 -17.83
C VAL A 48 -8.47 6.60 -19.06
N ASP A 49 -8.82 5.31 -18.96
CA ASP A 49 -8.69 4.31 -20.03
C ASP A 49 -10.01 3.55 -20.25
N GLU A 50 -10.31 3.15 -21.48
CA GLU A 50 -11.45 2.28 -21.79
C GLU A 50 -11.08 0.80 -21.60
N VAL A 51 -11.43 0.23 -20.45
CA VAL A 51 -11.01 -1.12 -20.01
C VAL A 51 -11.94 -2.24 -20.49
N TRP A 52 -13.17 -1.90 -20.87
CA TRP A 52 -14.17 -2.77 -21.49
C TRP A 52 -15.06 -1.86 -22.37
N PRO A 53 -15.74 -2.36 -23.43
CA PRO A 53 -16.56 -1.51 -24.28
C PRO A 53 -17.54 -0.64 -23.48
N ASN A 54 -17.41 0.68 -23.61
CA ASN A 54 -18.16 1.71 -22.87
C ASN A 54 -17.95 1.77 -21.33
N ILE A 55 -16.99 1.01 -20.76
CA ILE A 55 -16.52 1.15 -19.37
C ILE A 55 -15.16 1.85 -19.36
N TYR A 56 -15.16 3.05 -18.78
CA TYR A 56 -13.97 3.87 -18.58
C TYR A 56 -13.52 3.78 -17.13
N LEU A 57 -12.27 3.39 -16.89
CA LEU A 57 -11.66 3.34 -15.55
C LEU A 57 -10.67 4.50 -15.42
N GLY A 58 -10.73 5.27 -14.33
CA GLY A 58 -9.82 6.40 -14.16
C GLY A 58 -9.74 6.97 -12.75
N ASP A 59 -9.01 8.07 -12.61
CA ASP A 59 -8.63 8.64 -11.32
C ASP A 59 -9.41 9.92 -10.93
N ALA A 60 -8.98 10.54 -9.83
CA ALA A 60 -9.58 11.77 -9.33
C ALA A 60 -9.27 13.03 -10.19
N TRP A 61 -8.33 12.98 -11.14
CA TRP A 61 -8.11 14.06 -12.11
C TRP A 61 -9.14 13.98 -13.23
N ALA A 62 -9.34 12.79 -13.82
CA ALA A 62 -10.39 12.57 -14.81
C ALA A 62 -11.79 12.88 -14.23
N ALA A 63 -12.08 12.46 -13.00
CA ALA A 63 -13.34 12.75 -12.32
C ALA A 63 -13.65 14.25 -12.17
N ARG A 64 -12.62 15.09 -11.94
CA ARG A 64 -12.77 16.55 -11.82
C ARG A 64 -12.80 17.26 -13.17
N SER A 65 -12.53 16.58 -14.28
CA SER A 65 -12.54 17.19 -15.61
C SER A 65 -13.89 16.94 -16.29
N LYS A 66 -14.85 17.84 -16.06
CA LYS A 66 -16.15 17.82 -16.76
C LYS A 66 -15.98 17.83 -18.28
N THR A 67 -15.00 18.56 -18.80
CA THR A 67 -14.63 18.58 -20.21
C THR A 67 -14.21 17.20 -20.72
N THR A 68 -13.42 16.44 -19.95
CA THR A 68 -13.04 15.05 -20.30
C THR A 68 -14.24 14.11 -20.26
N LEU A 69 -15.09 14.22 -19.22
CA LEU A 69 -16.29 13.39 -19.11
C LEU A 69 -17.27 13.66 -20.27
N GLN A 70 -17.44 14.93 -20.66
CA GLN A 70 -18.24 15.33 -21.82
C GLN A 70 -17.63 14.85 -23.15
N SER A 71 -16.32 14.99 -23.36
CA SER A 71 -15.68 14.56 -24.62
C SER A 71 -15.73 13.04 -24.84
N LEU A 72 -15.67 12.26 -23.76
CA LEU A 72 -15.88 10.81 -23.78
C LEU A 72 -17.36 10.41 -23.94
N ASN A 73 -18.28 11.36 -23.77
CA ASN A 73 -19.74 11.18 -23.68
C ASN A 73 -20.15 10.26 -22.51
N ILE A 74 -19.56 10.48 -21.33
CA ILE A 74 -19.94 9.77 -20.10
C ILE A 74 -21.37 10.14 -19.70
N THR A 75 -22.16 9.10 -19.40
CA THR A 75 -23.59 9.19 -19.03
C THR A 75 -23.85 8.69 -17.60
N HIS A 76 -22.94 7.89 -17.06
CA HIS A 76 -23.06 7.27 -15.73
C HIS A 76 -21.72 7.39 -15.01
N ILE A 77 -21.72 7.71 -13.71
CA ILE A 77 -20.51 7.77 -12.87
C ILE A 77 -20.67 6.86 -11.66
N LEU A 78 -19.71 5.95 -11.50
CA LEU A 78 -19.53 5.10 -10.33
C LEU A 78 -18.32 5.60 -9.53
N ASN A 79 -18.57 6.37 -8.47
CA ASN A 79 -17.51 6.87 -7.60
C ASN A 79 -17.23 5.87 -6.48
N ALA A 80 -16.17 5.08 -6.63
CA ALA A 80 -15.67 4.12 -5.63
C ALA A 80 -14.87 4.79 -4.48
N ALA A 81 -15.08 6.09 -4.28
CA ALA A 81 -14.43 6.92 -3.28
C ALA A 81 -15.34 8.14 -2.97
N ASP A 82 -16.62 7.88 -2.69
CA ASP A 82 -17.56 8.91 -2.24
C ASP A 82 -17.47 9.14 -0.72
N GLY A 83 -18.20 10.14 -0.24
CA GLY A 83 -18.33 10.49 1.17
C GLY A 83 -17.58 11.77 1.56
N PRO A 84 -17.86 12.32 2.77
CA PRO A 84 -17.43 13.65 3.18
C PRO A 84 -15.92 13.83 3.35
N TYR A 85 -15.15 12.74 3.45
CA TYR A 85 -13.70 12.73 3.61
C TYR A 85 -12.96 12.24 2.35
N SER A 86 -13.68 12.06 1.24
CA SER A 86 -13.19 11.41 0.03
C SER A 86 -13.02 12.40 -1.13
N ILE A 87 -13.14 11.95 -2.39
CA ILE A 87 -12.97 12.83 -3.55
C ILE A 87 -14.17 13.77 -3.61
N ASN A 88 -13.93 15.09 -3.66
CA ASN A 88 -14.98 16.11 -3.76
C ASN A 88 -15.60 16.18 -5.17
N THR A 89 -16.22 15.08 -5.59
CA THR A 89 -16.91 14.85 -6.87
C THR A 89 -18.17 14.02 -6.64
N GLY A 90 -18.94 14.31 -5.59
CA GLY A 90 -20.24 13.68 -5.34
C GLY A 90 -21.32 14.14 -6.32
N ALA A 91 -22.54 13.58 -6.27
CA ALA A 91 -23.64 13.89 -7.19
C ALA A 91 -23.87 15.41 -7.43
N LYS A 92 -23.75 16.24 -6.39
CA LYS A 92 -23.90 17.71 -6.47
C LYS A 92 -22.86 18.39 -7.37
N TYR A 93 -21.68 17.79 -7.54
CA TYR A 93 -20.61 18.29 -8.40
C TYR A 93 -20.97 18.17 -9.88
N TYR A 94 -21.69 17.11 -10.27
CA TYR A 94 -22.08 16.81 -11.65
C TYR A 94 -23.50 17.29 -12.03
N LYS A 95 -24.18 18.07 -11.19
CA LYS A 95 -25.59 18.48 -11.35
C LYS A 95 -25.94 19.21 -12.66
N ASP A 96 -24.93 19.79 -13.32
CA ASP A 96 -24.97 20.51 -14.59
C ASP A 96 -24.69 19.60 -15.81
N LEU A 97 -24.37 18.33 -15.56
CA LEU A 97 -24.25 17.28 -16.56
C LEU A 97 -25.47 16.35 -16.47
N GLN A 98 -25.93 15.83 -17.61
CA GLN A 98 -26.96 14.79 -17.64
C GLN A 98 -26.32 13.42 -17.35
N ILE A 99 -25.87 13.23 -16.11
CA ILE A 99 -25.17 12.04 -15.64
C ILE A 99 -25.94 11.39 -14.50
N GLU A 100 -26.18 10.09 -14.60
CA GLU A 100 -26.63 9.29 -13.47
C GLU A 100 -25.43 8.96 -12.57
N TYR A 101 -25.57 9.15 -11.26
CA TYR A 101 -24.47 9.02 -10.31
C TYR A 101 -24.77 7.97 -9.26
N TYR A 102 -23.80 7.08 -9.00
CA TYR A 102 -23.80 6.17 -7.87
C TYR A 102 -22.49 6.30 -7.08
N GLY A 103 -22.63 6.57 -5.79
CA GLY A 103 -21.52 6.75 -4.85
C GLY A 103 -21.36 5.54 -3.95
N VAL A 104 -20.12 5.05 -3.84
CA VAL A 104 -19.72 4.05 -2.87
C VAL A 104 -18.77 4.71 -1.87
N GLU A 105 -19.20 4.78 -0.60
CA GLU A 105 -18.37 5.21 0.53
C GLU A 105 -17.39 4.08 0.93
N ALA A 106 -16.50 3.71 0.01
CA ALA A 106 -15.48 2.71 0.26
C ALA A 106 -14.18 3.34 0.78
N PHE A 107 -13.71 2.90 1.94
CA PHE A 107 -12.38 3.25 2.41
C PHE A 107 -11.31 2.50 1.61
N ASP A 108 -10.19 3.18 1.37
CA ASP A 108 -9.05 2.63 0.62
C ASP A 108 -8.13 1.84 1.57
N ASP A 109 -8.71 0.88 2.29
CA ASP A 109 -8.09 0.15 3.39
C ASP A 109 -8.26 -1.37 3.21
N PRO A 110 -7.20 -2.19 3.44
CA PRO A 110 -7.28 -3.65 3.30
C PRO A 110 -8.27 -4.35 4.25
N SER A 111 -8.69 -3.71 5.35
CA SER A 111 -9.71 -4.24 6.25
C SER A 111 -11.14 -3.80 5.90
N PHE A 112 -11.29 -2.90 4.92
CA PHE A 112 -12.59 -2.51 4.42
C PHE A 112 -13.12 -3.57 3.44
N ASP A 113 -14.16 -4.27 3.86
CA ASP A 113 -14.85 -5.22 2.98
C ASP A 113 -15.64 -4.46 1.90
N ILE A 114 -15.00 -4.23 0.75
CA ILE A 114 -15.67 -3.67 -0.43
C ILE A 114 -16.69 -4.65 -1.03
N SER A 115 -16.64 -5.94 -0.69
CA SER A 115 -17.39 -6.98 -1.40
C SER A 115 -18.90 -6.82 -1.25
N ILE A 116 -19.32 -6.18 -0.16
CA ILE A 116 -20.69 -5.75 0.11
C ILE A 116 -21.28 -4.86 -1.00
N PHE A 117 -20.44 -4.16 -1.79
CA PHE A 117 -20.87 -3.29 -2.90
C PHE A 117 -20.81 -3.96 -4.27
N PHE A 118 -20.29 -5.18 -4.40
CA PHE A 118 -20.02 -5.78 -5.71
C PHE A 118 -21.27 -5.96 -6.57
N TYR A 119 -22.38 -6.45 -5.99
CA TYR A 119 -23.62 -6.63 -6.74
C TYR A 119 -24.24 -5.29 -7.15
N ASP A 120 -24.31 -4.30 -6.25
CA ASP A 120 -24.92 -3.00 -6.55
C ASP A 120 -24.10 -2.22 -7.58
N ALA A 121 -22.78 -2.21 -7.45
CA ALA A 121 -21.87 -1.61 -8.42
C ALA A 121 -21.96 -2.30 -9.79
N ALA A 122 -21.99 -3.63 -9.82
CA ALA A 122 -22.14 -4.40 -11.05
C ALA A 122 -23.51 -4.15 -11.71
N ASN A 123 -24.58 -4.06 -10.93
CA ASN A 123 -25.92 -3.74 -11.42
C ASN A 123 -26.01 -2.31 -11.97
N PHE A 124 -25.34 -1.34 -11.35
CA PHE A 124 -25.23 0.02 -11.86
C PHE A 124 -24.48 0.08 -13.19
N ILE A 125 -23.33 -0.60 -13.30
CA ILE A 125 -22.57 -0.73 -14.56
C ILE A 125 -23.43 -1.41 -15.63
N GLY A 126 -24.10 -2.53 -15.31
CA GLY A 126 -24.99 -3.23 -16.23
C GLY A 126 -26.17 -2.38 -16.70
N LYS A 127 -26.79 -1.58 -15.80
CA LYS A 127 -27.83 -0.61 -16.17
C LYS A 127 -27.29 0.44 -17.15
N ALA A 128 -26.10 0.97 -16.89
CA ALA A 128 -25.46 1.96 -17.76
C ALA A 128 -25.25 1.40 -19.18
N LEU A 129 -24.72 0.18 -19.31
CA LEU A 129 -24.47 -0.46 -20.60
C LEU A 129 -25.75 -0.86 -21.35
N ASN A 130 -26.84 -1.15 -20.63
CA ASN A 130 -28.15 -1.40 -21.23
C ASN A 130 -28.89 -0.11 -21.66
N THR A 131 -28.38 1.07 -21.29
CA THR A 131 -28.93 2.36 -21.74
C THR A 131 -28.44 2.68 -23.14
N SER A 132 -29.32 3.17 -24.03
CA SER A 132 -28.93 3.52 -25.41
C SER A 132 -27.88 4.63 -25.42
N GLY A 133 -26.70 4.35 -25.99
CA GLY A 133 -25.54 5.26 -25.95
C GLY A 133 -24.85 5.35 -24.59
N GLY A 134 -25.20 4.47 -23.65
CA GLY A 134 -24.71 4.47 -22.29
C GLY A 134 -23.21 4.18 -22.19
N LYS A 135 -22.52 5.05 -21.46
CA LYS A 135 -21.11 4.97 -21.09
C LYS A 135 -20.94 5.26 -19.61
N VAL A 136 -20.19 4.40 -18.92
CA VAL A 136 -19.94 4.50 -17.49
C VAL A 136 -18.47 4.82 -17.21
N PHE A 137 -18.24 5.81 -16.34
CA PHE A 137 -16.94 6.12 -15.79
C PHE A 137 -16.88 5.64 -14.35
N VAL A 138 -15.95 4.72 -14.07
CA VAL A 138 -15.69 4.14 -12.76
C VAL A 138 -14.39 4.73 -12.23
N HIS A 139 -14.41 5.33 -11.05
CA HIS A 139 -13.21 5.98 -10.50
C HIS A 139 -13.03 5.82 -9.00
N CYS A 140 -11.78 5.93 -8.56
CA CYS A 140 -11.43 6.14 -7.16
C CYS A 140 -10.31 7.20 -7.09
N ALA A 141 -9.57 7.29 -5.99
CA ALA A 141 -8.54 8.33 -5.85
C ALA A 141 -7.45 8.24 -6.93
N MET A 142 -7.01 7.02 -7.23
CA MET A 142 -5.91 6.71 -8.16
C MET A 142 -6.35 5.88 -9.38
N GLY A 143 -7.65 5.57 -9.52
CA GLY A 143 -8.18 4.67 -10.57
C GLY A 143 -7.80 3.18 -10.46
N ILE A 144 -6.71 2.86 -9.75
CA ILE A 144 -6.15 1.51 -9.70
C ILE A 144 -6.88 0.59 -8.72
N SER A 145 -7.54 1.13 -7.67
CA SER A 145 -7.93 0.39 -6.46
C SER A 145 -9.39 -0.11 -6.48
N ARG A 146 -10.20 0.36 -5.52
CA ARG A 146 -11.63 0.15 -5.34
C ARG A 146 -12.39 0.15 -6.67
N SER A 147 -12.09 1.13 -7.53
CA SER A 147 -12.65 1.24 -8.88
C SER A 147 -12.36 0.04 -9.78
N ALA A 148 -11.13 -0.47 -9.81
CA ALA A 148 -10.79 -1.65 -10.61
C ALA A 148 -11.51 -2.90 -10.08
N SER A 149 -11.60 -3.07 -8.77
CA SER A 149 -12.33 -4.18 -8.14
C SER A 149 -13.83 -4.16 -8.43
N LEU A 150 -14.47 -2.99 -8.47
CA LEU A 150 -15.87 -2.89 -8.86
C LEU A 150 -16.08 -3.23 -10.36
N VAL A 151 -15.13 -2.92 -11.24
CA VAL A 151 -15.17 -3.36 -12.65
C VAL A 151 -14.93 -4.87 -12.78
N LEU A 152 -14.00 -5.45 -12.04
CA LEU A 152 -13.78 -6.91 -12.03
C LEU A 152 -15.01 -7.66 -11.52
N ALA A 153 -15.67 -7.15 -10.47
CA ALA A 153 -16.93 -7.69 -9.98
C ALA A 153 -18.00 -7.66 -11.06
N PHE A 154 -18.14 -6.58 -11.82
CA PHE A 154 -19.03 -6.54 -12.99
C PHE A 154 -18.70 -7.62 -14.03
N LEU A 155 -17.44 -7.74 -14.44
CA LEU A 155 -17.02 -8.75 -15.43
C LEU A 155 -17.27 -10.19 -14.95
N MET A 156 -17.10 -10.46 -13.66
CA MET A 156 -17.39 -11.78 -13.07
C MET A 156 -18.90 -12.06 -12.93
N ILE A 157 -19.70 -11.05 -12.59
CA ILE A 157 -21.14 -11.20 -12.29
C ILE A 157 -22.01 -11.16 -13.55
N HIS A 158 -21.78 -10.20 -14.46
CA HIS A 158 -22.62 -9.98 -15.65
C HIS A 158 -22.05 -10.60 -16.92
N GLU A 159 -20.73 -10.52 -17.13
CA GLU A 159 -20.06 -11.15 -18.30
C GLU A 159 -19.64 -12.61 -18.04
N ASN A 160 -19.93 -13.15 -16.83
CA ASN A 160 -19.62 -14.52 -16.42
C ASN A 160 -18.14 -14.92 -16.62
N MET A 161 -17.22 -13.97 -16.47
CA MET A 161 -15.78 -14.20 -16.58
C MET A 161 -15.21 -14.92 -15.35
N THR A 162 -14.13 -15.66 -15.56
CA THR A 162 -13.26 -16.04 -14.43
C THR A 162 -12.51 -14.81 -13.91
N LEU A 163 -12.08 -14.82 -12.65
CA LEU A 163 -11.25 -13.73 -12.09
C LEU A 163 -9.98 -13.51 -12.93
N VAL A 164 -9.37 -14.60 -13.42
CA VAL A 164 -8.18 -14.55 -14.28
C VAL A 164 -8.45 -13.86 -15.62
N ASP A 165 -9.60 -14.10 -16.24
CA ASP A 165 -9.92 -13.51 -17.54
C ASP A 165 -10.43 -12.08 -17.42
N ALA A 166 -11.15 -11.75 -16.34
CA ALA A 166 -11.47 -10.38 -15.95
C ALA A 166 -10.20 -9.56 -15.67
N LEU A 167 -9.24 -10.13 -14.94
CA LEU A 167 -7.92 -9.54 -14.71
C LEU A 167 -7.19 -9.27 -16.03
N LYS A 168 -7.00 -10.29 -16.89
CA LYS A 168 -6.38 -10.11 -18.21
C LYS A 168 -7.10 -9.04 -19.03
N THR A 169 -8.42 -8.98 -18.98
CA THR A 169 -9.22 -8.00 -19.73
C THR A 169 -8.84 -6.57 -19.35
N ILE A 170 -8.86 -6.25 -18.05
CA ILE A 170 -8.49 -4.92 -17.55
C ILE A 170 -6.99 -4.65 -17.78
N LEU A 171 -6.11 -5.60 -17.44
CA LEU A 171 -4.65 -5.45 -17.54
C LEU A 171 -4.11 -5.36 -18.97
N ASN A 172 -4.82 -5.89 -19.97
CA ASN A 172 -4.46 -5.73 -21.37
C ASN A 172 -4.90 -4.37 -21.95
N LYS A 173 -5.77 -3.64 -21.24
CA LYS A 173 -6.36 -2.36 -21.67
C LYS A 173 -5.78 -1.18 -20.90
N LEU A 174 -5.56 -1.36 -19.60
CA LEU A 174 -4.64 -0.54 -18.81
C LEU A 174 -3.23 -0.77 -19.36
N ASN A 175 -2.76 0.17 -20.16
CA ASN A 175 -1.41 0.18 -20.70
C ASN A 175 -0.48 0.61 -19.53
N THR A 176 -0.23 -0.27 -18.53
CA THR A 176 0.42 0.06 -17.23
C THR A 176 1.29 -0.99 -16.51
N GLU A 177 2.61 -0.72 -16.39
CA GLU A 177 3.59 -1.53 -15.62
C GLU A 177 3.50 -1.25 -14.12
N ARG A 178 3.96 -2.21 -13.32
CA ARG A 178 4.04 -2.13 -11.85
C ARG A 178 2.67 -1.95 -11.20
N ILE A 179 1.93 -3.04 -11.13
CA ILE A 179 1.07 -3.30 -9.99
C ILE A 179 1.92 -4.09 -8.98
N GLU A 180 2.13 -3.53 -7.79
CA GLU A 180 2.55 -4.32 -6.63
C GLU A 180 1.30 -4.56 -5.78
N VAL A 181 0.99 -5.84 -5.51
CA VAL A 181 -0.35 -6.24 -5.07
C VAL A 181 -0.35 -6.54 -3.57
N CYS A 182 -1.11 -5.76 -2.80
CA CYS A 182 -1.48 -6.12 -1.43
C CYS A 182 -2.87 -6.78 -1.45
N CYS A 183 -2.90 -8.12 -1.48
CA CYS A 183 -4.16 -8.88 -1.42
C CYS A 183 -4.73 -8.85 0.00
N ALA A 184 -5.94 -8.31 0.17
CA ALA A 184 -6.83 -8.68 1.28
C ALA A 184 -7.86 -9.69 0.76
N THR A 185 -8.27 -10.64 1.61
CA THR A 185 -9.18 -11.72 1.24
C THR A 185 -10.60 -11.45 1.72
N GLY A 186 -11.57 -11.80 0.88
CA GLY A 186 -13.00 -11.76 1.18
C GLY A 186 -13.74 -12.73 0.26
N THR A 187 -14.80 -13.36 0.77
CA THR A 187 -15.55 -14.41 0.07
C THR A 187 -16.93 -13.93 -0.37
N LEU A 188 -17.16 -13.85 -1.68
CA LEU A 188 -18.48 -13.59 -2.26
C LEU A 188 -19.06 -14.92 -2.78
N GLY A 189 -20.13 -15.41 -2.14
CA GLY A 189 -20.78 -16.67 -2.55
C GLY A 189 -19.86 -17.90 -2.54
N GLY A 190 -18.84 -17.91 -1.67
CA GLY A 190 -17.82 -18.96 -1.62
C GLY A 190 -16.66 -18.82 -2.61
N LYS A 191 -16.51 -17.66 -3.26
CA LYS A 191 -15.39 -17.35 -4.17
C LYS A 191 -14.61 -16.12 -3.72
N GLU A 192 -13.30 -16.17 -3.87
CA GLU A 192 -12.36 -15.14 -3.42
C GLU A 192 -12.31 -13.96 -4.41
N VAL A 193 -12.22 -12.72 -3.90
CA VAL A 193 -12.17 -11.50 -4.75
C VAL A 193 -11.06 -10.54 -4.29
N VAL A 194 -10.48 -9.79 -5.23
CA VAL A 194 -9.21 -9.06 -5.06
C VAL A 194 -9.38 -7.53 -5.08
N LEU A 195 -8.58 -6.85 -4.25
CA LEU A 195 -8.42 -5.39 -4.13
C LEU A 195 -7.02 -4.93 -4.57
N PHE A 196 -6.89 -3.69 -5.08
CA PHE A 196 -5.68 -3.14 -5.76
C PHE A 196 -5.29 -1.74 -5.23
N LYS A 197 -4.12 -1.16 -5.64
CA LYS A 197 -3.75 0.30 -5.73
C LYS A 197 -2.31 0.45 -6.29
N GLY A 198 -1.84 1.65 -6.71
CA GLY A 198 -0.46 1.82 -7.25
C GLY A 198 0.10 3.26 -7.45
N ASN A 199 1.11 3.39 -8.34
CA ASN A 199 2.03 4.52 -8.70
C ASN A 199 3.28 4.78 -7.79
N SER A 200 4.49 5.19 -8.27
CA SER A 200 5.08 5.28 -9.64
C SER A 200 6.65 5.43 -9.69
N ARG A 201 7.23 5.35 -10.90
CA ARG A 201 8.64 5.09 -11.38
C ARG A 201 9.73 6.16 -11.02
N HIS A 202 11.06 5.93 -10.88
CA HIS A 202 12.13 5.24 -11.69
C HIS A 202 12.59 5.98 -12.99
N CYS A 203 13.87 6.11 -13.45
CA CYS A 203 15.24 5.86 -12.91
C CYS A 203 16.38 6.35 -13.90
N SER A 204 17.65 6.62 -13.47
CA SER A 204 18.88 6.52 -14.32
C SER A 204 20.23 6.52 -13.55
N ALA A 205 21.26 5.85 -14.08
CA ALA A 205 22.51 5.46 -13.37
C ALA A 205 23.69 6.46 -13.44
N GLY A 206 24.62 6.36 -12.47
CA GLY A 206 25.91 7.09 -12.43
C GLY A 206 26.74 6.74 -11.16
N PRO A 207 28.09 6.65 -11.22
CA PRO A 207 28.92 6.09 -10.13
C PRO A 207 29.68 7.14 -9.30
N SER A 208 30.56 6.66 -8.41
CA SER A 208 31.61 7.36 -7.62
C SER A 208 31.11 8.07 -6.33
N THR A 209 31.24 7.39 -5.17
CA THR A 209 32.33 7.52 -4.17
C THR A 209 32.47 8.88 -3.48
N THR A 210 32.20 8.91 -2.17
CA THR A 210 33.05 9.62 -1.20
C THR A 210 33.08 8.84 0.11
N ARG A 211 34.28 8.65 0.66
CA ARG A 211 34.56 7.93 1.92
C ARG A 211 34.69 8.95 3.04
N MET A 212 33.98 8.76 4.16
CA MET A 212 34.39 9.31 5.46
C MET A 212 33.97 8.34 6.57
N ALA A 213 34.83 8.20 7.58
CA ALA A 213 34.80 7.07 8.51
C ALA A 213 33.96 7.37 9.76
N TRP A 214 33.26 6.33 10.24
CA TRP A 214 32.66 6.26 11.57
C TRP A 214 33.07 4.94 12.24
N ASP A 215 34.38 4.79 12.45
CA ASP A 215 34.92 3.69 13.23
C ASP A 215 34.88 4.00 14.73
N SER A 216 34.59 2.97 15.52
CA SER A 216 34.65 2.94 16.99
C SER A 216 33.56 3.71 17.77
N LEU A 217 32.34 3.17 17.74
CA LEU A 217 31.53 3.05 18.96
C LEU A 217 31.67 1.61 19.47
N CYS A 218 32.13 1.44 20.71
CA CYS A 218 32.41 0.13 21.30
C CYS A 218 31.14 -0.44 21.94
N SER A 219 30.98 -1.77 21.98
CA SER A 219 29.78 -2.46 22.49
C SER A 219 29.51 -2.31 24.01
N ARG A 220 30.11 -1.33 24.69
CA ARG A 220 29.99 -1.13 26.15
C ARG A 220 29.20 0.13 26.53
N ASP A 221 28.91 1.01 25.58
CA ASP A 221 28.26 2.30 25.83
C ASP A 221 26.71 2.27 25.75
N LEU A 222 26.12 1.06 25.65
CA LEU A 222 24.67 0.85 25.46
C LEU A 222 23.89 0.59 26.76
N LEU A 223 24.51 0.76 27.94
CA LEU A 223 23.88 0.45 29.22
C LEU A 223 22.69 1.39 29.56
N ARG A 224 21.51 0.78 29.54
CA ARG A 224 20.16 1.31 29.77
C ARG A 224 19.96 2.10 31.09
N PRO A 225 19.47 3.35 31.03
CA PRO A 225 18.74 3.98 32.14
C PRO A 225 17.37 3.31 32.33
N LYS A 226 17.11 2.74 33.51
CA LYS A 226 15.82 2.08 33.80
C LYS A 226 14.70 3.10 34.05
N ILE A 227 13.86 3.34 33.05
CA ILE A 227 12.53 3.94 33.27
C ILE A 227 11.63 2.88 33.93
N ARG A 228 11.12 3.17 35.13
CA ARG A 228 10.13 2.33 35.82
C ARG A 228 8.72 2.71 35.36
N SER A 229 8.00 1.78 34.77
CA SER A 229 6.53 1.77 34.79
C SER A 229 6.05 0.46 35.43
N SER A 230 4.99 0.55 36.23
CA SER A 230 4.49 -0.55 37.06
C SER A 230 3.65 -1.53 36.25
N SER A 231 4.09 -2.79 36.14
CA SER A 231 3.33 -3.86 35.51
C SER A 231 2.47 -4.63 36.52
N SER A 232 1.18 -4.79 36.21
CA SER A 232 0.34 -5.84 36.77
C SER A 232 0.56 -7.13 35.98
N GLN A 233 1.13 -8.16 36.62
CA GLN A 233 1.40 -9.45 35.99
C GLN A 233 0.11 -10.26 35.74
N MET A 234 0.09 -11.00 34.63
CA MET A 234 -0.78 -12.17 34.45
C MET A 234 0.10 -13.40 34.14
N PRO A 235 -0.21 -14.60 34.67
CA PRO A 235 0.72 -15.72 34.64
C PRO A 235 0.53 -16.69 33.46
N GLY A 236 1.66 -17.12 32.89
CA GLY A 236 1.88 -18.54 32.56
C GLY A 236 1.41 -19.07 31.20
N SER A 237 2.33 -19.13 30.23
CA SER A 237 2.50 -20.26 29.30
C SER A 237 3.90 -20.25 28.70
N PRO A 238 4.59 -21.39 28.56
CA PRO A 238 5.90 -21.46 27.92
C PRO A 238 5.71 -21.42 26.40
N CYS A 239 5.55 -20.21 25.85
CA CYS A 239 5.40 -20.04 24.40
C CYS A 239 6.75 -20.26 23.70
N SER A 240 6.83 -21.31 22.89
CA SER A 240 7.86 -21.43 21.86
C SER A 240 7.65 -20.30 20.84
N THR A 241 8.38 -19.20 20.98
CA THR A 241 8.28 -18.02 20.13
C THR A 241 8.89 -18.29 18.76
N GLU A 242 8.15 -19.00 17.91
CA GLU A 242 8.46 -19.07 16.48
C GLU A 242 8.13 -17.72 15.83
N THR A 243 9.05 -17.19 15.01
CA THR A 243 8.84 -15.95 14.24
C THR A 243 7.63 -16.12 13.32
N PRO A 244 6.52 -15.36 13.50
CA PRO A 244 5.28 -15.57 12.75
C PRO A 244 5.49 -15.48 11.24
N SER A 245 4.71 -16.21 10.46
CA SER A 245 4.78 -16.21 8.99
C SER A 245 4.53 -14.82 8.39
N LEU A 246 4.90 -14.63 7.11
CA LEU A 246 4.60 -13.39 6.39
C LEU A 246 3.09 -13.09 6.33
N GLU A 247 2.25 -14.12 6.32
CA GLU A 247 0.80 -14.00 6.32
C GLU A 247 0.28 -13.48 7.67
N GLU A 248 0.75 -14.06 8.78
CA GLU A 248 0.40 -13.62 10.13
C GLU A 248 0.88 -12.19 10.41
N LEU A 249 2.07 -11.82 9.95
CA LEU A 249 2.60 -10.46 10.08
C LEU A 249 1.79 -9.46 9.25
N ARG A 250 1.37 -9.82 8.04
CA ARG A 250 0.43 -8.99 7.24
C ARG A 250 -0.91 -8.84 7.96
N ARG A 251 -1.49 -9.92 8.47
CA ARG A 251 -2.73 -9.89 9.27
C ARG A 251 -2.60 -9.00 10.51
N LEU A 252 -1.47 -9.08 11.23
CA LEU A 252 -1.15 -8.18 12.34
C LEU A 252 -1.04 -6.72 11.88
N LEU A 253 -0.36 -6.44 10.77
CA LEU A 253 -0.19 -5.08 10.25
C LEU A 253 -1.50 -4.45 9.74
N TRP A 254 -2.45 -5.27 9.29
CA TRP A 254 -3.63 -4.79 8.56
C TRP A 254 -4.94 -4.77 9.37
N THR A 255 -4.95 -5.26 10.61
CA THR A 255 -6.16 -5.29 11.48
C THR A 255 -6.16 -4.19 12.53
N HIS A 256 -7.21 -3.34 12.60
CA HIS A 256 -7.29 -2.17 13.49
C HIS A 256 -6.17 -1.14 13.24
N ARG A 257 -6.18 -0.44 12.10
CA ARG A 257 -5.25 0.67 11.84
C ARG A 257 -5.74 1.94 12.52
N HIS A 258 -4.86 2.63 13.25
CA HIS A 258 -5.11 4.00 13.70
C HIS A 258 -5.03 4.97 12.52
N PRO A 259 -5.92 5.99 12.42
CA PRO A 259 -5.82 7.05 11.43
C PRO A 259 -4.47 7.76 11.53
N THR A 260 -3.73 7.85 10.43
CA THR A 260 -2.38 8.43 10.43
C THR A 260 -2.40 9.90 10.08
N GLY A 261 -1.88 10.75 10.97
CA GLY A 261 -1.54 12.13 10.63
C GLY A 261 -0.29 12.21 9.76
N HIS A 262 0.20 13.43 9.51
CA HIS A 262 1.51 13.64 8.88
C HIS A 262 2.67 13.13 9.75
N VAL A 263 2.48 13.07 11.06
CA VAL A 263 3.46 12.58 12.05
C VAL A 263 2.78 12.05 13.29
N ASP A 264 3.30 10.96 13.85
CA ASP A 264 2.87 10.40 15.13
C ASP A 264 4.10 10.01 15.98
N GLU A 265 4.01 10.14 17.30
CA GLU A 265 5.00 9.60 18.24
C GLU A 265 4.71 8.11 18.45
N VAL A 266 5.64 7.23 18.06
CA VAL A 266 5.42 5.77 18.07
C VAL A 266 6.21 5.04 19.16
N TRP A 267 7.16 5.75 19.77
CA TRP A 267 7.98 5.37 20.92
C TRP A 267 8.51 6.67 21.58
N PRO A 268 8.84 6.72 22.88
CA PRO A 268 9.20 7.98 23.53
C PRO A 268 10.28 8.77 22.81
N ASN A 269 9.95 9.99 22.40
CA ASN A 269 10.76 10.92 21.59
C ASN A 269 11.14 10.44 20.17
N LEU A 270 10.53 9.35 19.68
CA LEU A 270 10.74 8.79 18.34
C LEU A 270 9.44 8.86 17.53
N TYR A 271 9.50 9.64 16.46
CA TYR A 271 8.37 9.99 15.60
C TYR A 271 8.50 9.31 14.24
N VAL A 272 7.37 8.85 13.69
CA VAL A 272 7.28 8.40 12.28
C VAL A 272 6.41 9.37 11.51
N GLY A 273 6.88 9.82 10.35
CA GLY A 273 6.17 10.81 9.54
C GLY A 273 6.33 10.67 8.03
N ASP A 274 5.58 11.49 7.32
CA ASP A 274 5.59 11.59 5.86
C ASP A 274 6.41 12.79 5.34
N LEU A 275 6.36 13.05 4.03
CA LEU A 275 7.08 14.17 3.41
C LEU A 275 6.54 15.55 3.81
N TYR A 276 5.31 15.67 4.31
CA TYR A 276 4.70 16.95 4.66
C TYR A 276 5.26 17.47 5.99
N VAL A 277 5.31 16.63 7.03
CA VAL A 277 5.96 17.02 8.30
C VAL A 277 7.46 17.29 8.10
N ALA A 278 8.14 16.50 7.28
CA ALA A 278 9.57 16.67 7.02
C ALA A 278 9.87 18.03 6.36
N ARG A 279 8.94 18.55 5.55
CA ARG A 279 9.05 19.87 4.93
C ARG A 279 8.56 21.03 5.80
N ASP A 280 7.70 20.81 6.80
CA ASP A 280 7.29 21.87 7.73
C ASP A 280 8.36 22.11 8.82
N LYS A 281 9.40 22.87 8.46
CA LYS A 281 10.44 23.36 9.38
C LYS A 281 9.87 24.00 10.65
N ALA A 282 8.73 24.69 10.57
CA ALA A 282 8.12 25.34 11.70
C ALA A 282 7.46 24.32 12.65
N GLN A 283 6.83 23.27 12.10
CA GLN A 283 6.33 22.14 12.89
C GLN A 283 7.47 21.37 13.56
N LEU A 284 8.54 21.04 12.83
CA LEU A 284 9.72 20.38 13.40
C LEU A 284 10.31 21.18 14.57
N SER A 285 10.42 22.50 14.40
CA SER A 285 10.85 23.42 15.46
C SER A 285 9.92 23.43 16.68
N ARG A 286 8.60 23.50 16.46
CA ARG A 286 7.58 23.45 17.55
C ARG A 286 7.61 22.12 18.31
N MET A 287 7.84 21.01 17.60
CA MET A 287 7.95 19.67 18.21
C MET A 287 9.27 19.46 18.96
N GLY A 288 10.28 20.29 18.68
CA GLY A 288 11.64 20.16 19.21
C GLY A 288 12.41 19.00 18.59
N ILE A 289 12.12 18.62 17.33
CA ILE A 289 12.91 17.61 16.61
C ILE A 289 14.35 18.09 16.53
N SER A 290 15.29 17.23 16.91
CA SER A 290 16.73 17.50 16.90
C SER A 290 17.51 16.60 15.96
N HIS A 291 16.92 15.48 15.51
CA HIS A 291 17.53 14.53 14.59
C HIS A 291 16.51 14.08 13.55
N VAL A 292 16.93 13.95 12.30
CA VAL A 292 16.08 13.51 11.18
C VAL A 292 16.73 12.32 10.47
N VAL A 293 15.99 11.23 10.34
CA VAL A 293 16.32 10.09 9.47
C VAL A 293 15.40 10.14 8.25
N ASP A 294 15.97 10.47 7.09
CA ASP A 294 15.25 10.41 5.82
C ASP A 294 15.44 9.01 5.21
N ALA A 295 14.40 8.17 5.33
CA ALA A 295 14.36 6.83 4.77
C ALA A 295 14.02 6.81 3.26
N ALA A 296 14.09 7.95 2.58
CA ALA A 296 13.81 8.14 1.16
C ALA A 296 14.80 9.14 0.51
N ALA A 297 16.02 9.22 1.03
CA ALA A 297 17.08 10.08 0.51
C ALA A 297 17.62 9.59 -0.86
N GLY A 298 18.57 10.32 -1.43
CA GLY A 298 19.22 9.95 -2.70
C GLY A 298 18.33 10.19 -3.91
N ARG A 299 18.59 9.49 -5.01
CA ARG A 299 18.07 9.79 -6.38
C ARG A 299 16.57 10.09 -6.51
N PHE A 300 15.72 9.58 -5.62
CA PHE A 300 14.26 9.84 -5.60
C PHE A 300 13.85 10.87 -4.54
N HIS A 301 14.76 11.82 -4.25
CA HIS A 301 14.72 12.80 -3.17
C HIS A 301 13.32 13.27 -2.77
N ILE A 302 12.99 13.05 -1.50
CA ILE A 302 12.30 14.11 -0.76
C ILE A 302 13.31 15.27 -0.63
N ASP A 303 12.86 16.48 -0.94
CA ASP A 303 13.72 17.67 -0.88
C ASP A 303 13.89 18.15 0.57
N THR A 304 14.63 17.34 1.34
CA THR A 304 14.82 17.41 2.78
C THR A 304 16.27 17.09 3.18
N GLY A 305 17.24 17.28 2.27
CA GLY A 305 18.65 17.02 2.59
C GLY A 305 19.28 18.02 3.58
N PRO A 306 20.56 17.88 3.96
CA PRO A 306 21.22 18.77 4.92
C PRO A 306 21.14 20.27 4.55
N LYS A 307 21.17 20.58 3.25
CA LYS A 307 21.00 21.94 2.73
C LYS A 307 19.59 22.50 2.96
N PHE A 308 18.56 21.66 2.94
CA PHE A 308 17.20 22.05 3.28
C PHE A 308 17.14 22.43 4.76
N TYR A 309 17.65 21.58 5.65
CA TYR A 309 17.59 21.80 7.09
C TYR A 309 18.60 22.80 7.67
N LYS A 310 19.47 23.42 6.87
CA LYS A 310 20.54 24.36 7.31
C LYS A 310 20.12 25.47 8.28
N ASP A 311 18.85 25.88 8.26
CA ASP A 311 18.29 26.97 9.08
C ASP A 311 17.73 26.45 10.43
N LEU A 312 17.77 25.14 10.66
CA LEU A 312 17.37 24.46 11.89
C LEU A 312 18.59 23.82 12.56
N SER A 313 18.58 23.75 13.89
CA SER A 313 19.57 23.00 14.66
C SER A 313 19.20 21.50 14.72
N VAL A 314 19.12 20.85 13.55
CA VAL A 314 18.88 19.41 13.44
C VAL A 314 20.08 18.69 12.83
N ASP A 315 20.40 17.53 13.38
CA ASP A 315 21.29 16.57 12.73
C ASP A 315 20.50 15.73 11.72
N TYR A 316 21.16 15.28 10.65
CA TYR A 316 20.50 14.63 9.51
C TYR A 316 21.23 13.36 9.07
N TYR A 317 20.46 12.28 8.98
CA TYR A 317 20.91 10.98 8.48
C TYR A 317 20.08 10.56 7.25
N GLY A 318 20.70 10.55 6.08
CA GLY A 318 20.06 10.10 4.84
C GLY A 318 20.25 8.60 4.59
N VAL A 319 19.16 7.88 4.32
CA VAL A 319 19.15 6.50 3.83
C VAL A 319 18.62 6.50 2.40
N GLU A 320 19.49 6.16 1.44
CA GLU A 320 19.10 6.04 0.03
C GLU A 320 18.38 4.72 -0.23
N ALA A 321 17.06 4.68 0.06
CA ALA A 321 16.24 3.49 -0.08
C ALA A 321 15.02 3.66 -0.99
N GLU A 322 14.88 2.72 -1.94
CA GLU A 322 13.67 2.57 -2.74
C GLU A 322 12.57 1.82 -1.97
N ASP A 323 11.30 2.19 -2.17
CA ASP A 323 10.16 1.42 -1.62
C ASP A 323 9.85 0.26 -2.58
N ASN A 324 10.62 -0.81 -2.48
CA ASN A 324 10.59 -1.94 -3.41
C ASN A 324 10.93 -3.24 -2.63
N PRO A 325 10.15 -4.33 -2.75
CA PRO A 325 10.44 -5.61 -2.12
C PRO A 325 11.82 -6.19 -2.43
N ASN A 326 12.39 -5.84 -3.58
CA ASN A 326 13.71 -6.30 -4.01
C ASN A 326 14.85 -5.40 -3.51
N PHE A 327 14.55 -4.29 -2.83
CA PHE A 327 15.56 -3.44 -2.22
C PHE A 327 16.00 -4.04 -0.87
N ASP A 328 17.31 -4.22 -0.69
CA ASP A 328 17.86 -4.66 0.59
C ASP A 328 17.97 -3.46 1.55
N LEU A 329 16.97 -3.30 2.42
CA LEU A 329 16.95 -2.30 3.48
C LEU A 329 17.68 -2.80 4.73
N SER A 330 17.96 -4.11 4.83
CA SER A 330 18.55 -4.74 6.01
C SER A 330 19.97 -4.24 6.31
N ILE A 331 20.72 -3.85 5.29
CA ILE A 331 22.05 -3.21 5.41
C ILE A 331 22.01 -1.93 6.27
N TYR A 332 20.87 -1.25 6.34
CA TYR A 332 20.69 -0.03 7.11
C TYR A 332 20.16 -0.26 8.54
N PHE A 333 19.68 -1.46 8.88
CA PHE A 333 19.05 -1.73 10.18
C PHE A 333 19.96 -1.39 11.36
N TYR A 334 21.19 -1.94 11.42
CA TYR A 334 22.12 -1.65 12.51
C TYR A 334 22.69 -0.22 12.48
N PRO A 335 23.13 0.35 11.34
CA PRO A 335 23.58 1.75 11.28
C PRO A 335 22.50 2.74 11.76
N VAL A 336 21.26 2.60 11.28
CA VAL A 336 20.16 3.49 11.65
C VAL A 336 19.71 3.26 13.10
N ALA A 337 19.64 2.01 13.57
CA ALA A 337 19.30 1.73 14.97
C ALA A 337 20.32 2.36 15.95
N ARG A 338 21.63 2.31 15.64
CA ARG A 338 22.65 3.02 16.43
C ARG A 338 22.47 4.53 16.39
N TYR A 339 22.17 5.10 15.23
CA TYR A 339 21.91 6.54 15.09
C TYR A 339 20.71 6.98 15.95
N ILE A 340 19.58 6.27 15.85
CA ILE A 340 18.38 6.52 16.66
C ILE A 340 18.70 6.38 18.15
N ARG A 341 19.42 5.34 18.58
CA ARG A 341 19.81 5.15 19.99
C ARG A 341 20.70 6.29 20.51
N ALA A 342 21.71 6.70 19.75
CA ALA A 342 22.60 7.81 20.14
C ALA A 342 21.84 9.14 20.24
N ALA A 343 20.95 9.40 19.29
CA ALA A 343 20.09 10.57 19.28
C ALA A 343 19.13 10.59 20.50
N LEU A 344 18.46 9.48 20.80
CA LEU A 344 17.54 9.37 21.96
C LEU A 344 18.26 9.41 23.32
N ASN A 345 19.54 9.00 23.39
CA ASN A 345 20.37 9.15 24.58
C ASN A 345 20.85 10.60 24.81
N SER A 346 20.75 11.47 23.81
CA SER A 346 21.17 12.88 23.93
C SER A 346 20.15 13.69 24.75
N PRO A 347 20.58 14.67 25.57
CA PRO A 347 19.65 15.53 26.31
C PRO A 347 18.70 16.28 25.36
N ARG A 348 17.38 16.07 25.54
CA ARG A 348 16.31 16.57 24.63
C ARG A 348 16.39 16.01 23.21
N GLY A 349 17.00 14.84 23.03
CA GLY A 349 16.99 14.08 21.79
C GLY A 349 15.57 13.74 21.36
N LYS A 350 15.21 14.12 20.13
CA LYS A 350 13.94 13.80 19.47
C LYS A 350 14.21 13.48 18.01
N VAL A 351 13.76 12.31 17.57
CA VAL A 351 14.09 11.75 16.26
C VAL A 351 12.84 11.66 15.40
N LEU A 352 12.86 12.28 14.22
CA LEU A 352 11.88 12.00 13.17
C LEU A 352 12.46 11.00 12.18
N VAL A 353 11.82 9.84 12.01
CA VAL A 353 12.11 8.91 10.92
C VAL A 353 11.01 9.04 9.88
N HIS A 354 11.31 9.60 8.71
CA HIS A 354 10.32 9.83 7.66
C HIS A 354 10.63 9.08 6.37
N CYS A 355 9.61 8.89 5.54
CA CYS A 355 9.77 8.56 4.13
C CYS A 355 8.67 9.31 3.36
N ALA A 356 8.37 8.93 2.11
CA ALA A 356 7.37 9.66 1.31
C ALA A 356 5.98 9.71 2.00
N MET A 357 5.53 8.57 2.54
CA MET A 357 4.21 8.42 3.17
C MET A 357 4.26 8.15 4.68
N GLY A 358 5.44 7.86 5.24
CA GLY A 358 5.56 7.43 6.64
C GLY A 358 4.92 6.07 6.94
N ILE A 359 4.84 5.16 5.96
CA ILE A 359 4.12 3.87 6.06
C ILE A 359 5.03 2.65 5.95
N SER A 360 5.99 2.63 5.01
CA SER A 360 6.80 1.45 4.67
C SER A 360 8.26 1.59 5.11
N ARG A 361 9.13 2.27 4.35
CA ARG A 361 10.58 2.40 4.65
C ARG A 361 10.90 2.89 6.07
N SER A 362 10.32 4.03 6.47
CA SER A 362 10.55 4.58 7.82
C SER A 362 10.04 3.68 8.93
N ALA A 363 8.87 3.07 8.75
CA ALA A 363 8.33 2.08 9.68
C ALA A 363 9.25 0.87 9.81
N THR A 364 9.78 0.35 8.69
CA THR A 364 10.72 -0.78 8.71
C THR A 364 11.97 -0.48 9.54
N LEU A 365 12.56 0.70 9.37
CA LEU A 365 13.73 1.13 10.14
C LEU A 365 13.42 1.31 11.64
N VAL A 366 12.23 1.83 11.99
CA VAL A 366 11.80 1.94 13.39
C VAL A 366 11.50 0.58 14.02
N LEU A 367 10.86 -0.34 13.29
CA LEU A 367 10.63 -1.72 13.74
C LEU A 367 11.96 -2.44 14.00
N ALA A 368 12.91 -2.33 13.07
CA ALA A 368 14.26 -2.86 13.24
C ALA A 368 14.98 -2.24 14.46
N PHE A 369 14.86 -0.94 14.69
CA PHE A 369 15.39 -0.28 15.89
C PHE A 369 14.77 -0.85 17.19
N LEU A 370 13.45 -1.02 17.26
CA LEU A 370 12.78 -1.57 18.45
C LEU A 370 13.24 -3.02 18.73
N MET A 371 13.43 -3.83 17.68
CA MET A 371 13.95 -5.20 17.82
C MET A 371 15.42 -5.24 18.26
N ILE A 372 16.27 -4.40 17.67
CA ILE A 372 17.73 -4.39 17.92
C ILE A 372 18.06 -3.73 19.26
N CYS A 373 17.39 -2.64 19.62
CA CYS A 373 17.78 -1.77 20.73
C CYS A 373 16.83 -1.83 21.93
N GLU A 374 15.55 -2.16 21.75
CA GLU A 374 14.56 -2.33 22.85
C GLU A 374 14.25 -3.81 23.14
N ASP A 375 15.02 -4.72 22.52
CA ASP A 375 14.96 -6.19 22.68
C ASP A 375 13.60 -6.86 22.30
N MET A 376 12.74 -6.13 21.58
CA MET A 376 11.40 -6.59 21.19
C MET A 376 11.42 -7.75 20.18
N SER A 377 10.41 -8.61 20.21
CA SER A 377 10.11 -9.45 19.03
C SER A 377 9.55 -8.58 17.91
N LEU A 378 9.60 -9.07 16.66
CA LEU A 378 8.94 -8.41 15.53
C LEU A 378 7.44 -8.16 15.79
N THR A 379 6.76 -9.09 16.46
CA THR A 379 5.34 -8.95 16.84
C THR A 379 5.14 -7.77 17.79
N ASP A 380 5.95 -7.66 18.84
CA ASP A 380 5.82 -6.61 19.86
C ASP A 380 6.18 -5.24 19.28
N ALA A 381 7.21 -5.18 18.43
CA ALA A 381 7.59 -3.96 17.71
C ALA A 381 6.45 -3.48 16.79
N ILE A 382 5.83 -4.41 16.04
CA ILE A 382 4.66 -4.12 15.20
C ILE A 382 3.49 -3.60 16.04
N GLN A 383 3.15 -4.27 17.15
CA GLN A 383 2.04 -3.83 18.01
C GLN A 383 2.31 -2.44 18.63
N THR A 384 3.54 -2.18 19.07
CA THR A 384 3.98 -0.91 19.67
C THR A 384 3.84 0.27 18.71
N VAL A 385 4.29 0.11 17.46
CA VAL A 385 4.15 1.18 16.45
C VAL A 385 2.69 1.36 16.03
N ARG A 386 1.94 0.25 15.88
CA ARG A 386 0.57 0.29 15.34
C ARG A 386 -0.49 0.91 16.24
N SER A 387 -0.32 0.85 17.56
CA SER A 387 -1.21 1.53 18.51
C SER A 387 -1.14 3.06 18.43
N HIS A 388 -0.11 3.59 17.76
CA HIS A 388 0.09 5.01 17.54
C HIS A 388 -0.11 5.40 16.06
N ARG A 389 0.39 4.59 15.12
CA ARG A 389 0.38 4.88 13.68
C ARG A 389 0.11 3.64 12.82
N GLY A 390 -0.84 3.74 11.90
CA GLY A 390 -1.01 2.74 10.84
C GLY A 390 0.25 2.62 9.96
N VAL A 391 0.97 1.51 10.07
CA VAL A 391 2.18 1.21 9.27
C VAL A 391 2.01 -0.05 8.43
N CYS A 392 2.77 -0.14 7.33
CA CYS A 392 2.73 -1.25 6.39
C CYS A 392 4.03 -1.30 5.55
N PRO A 393 5.11 -1.91 6.07
CA PRO A 393 6.25 -2.32 5.26
C PRO A 393 5.81 -3.16 4.05
N ASN A 394 6.50 -3.02 2.92
CA ASN A 394 6.27 -3.87 1.75
C ASN A 394 6.67 -5.33 2.03
N SER A 395 6.32 -6.22 1.09
CA SER A 395 6.49 -7.67 1.26
C SER A 395 7.93 -8.13 1.51
N GLY A 396 8.92 -7.50 0.86
CA GLY A 396 10.34 -7.83 1.02
C GLY A 396 10.92 -7.29 2.32
N PHE A 397 10.50 -6.10 2.75
CA PHE A 397 10.89 -5.53 4.05
C PHE A 397 10.35 -6.35 5.22
N LEU A 398 9.14 -6.89 5.12
CA LEU A 398 8.64 -7.84 6.12
C LEU A 398 9.47 -9.12 6.17
N GLN A 399 9.94 -9.63 5.04
CA GLN A 399 10.82 -10.79 5.01
C GLN A 399 12.20 -10.50 5.64
N GLN A 400 12.79 -9.34 5.34
CA GLN A 400 14.03 -8.88 5.99
C GLN A 400 13.88 -8.69 7.51
N LEU A 401 12.73 -8.17 7.97
CA LEU A 401 12.40 -8.09 9.39
C LEU A 401 12.22 -9.47 10.05
N ARG A 402 11.59 -10.45 9.37
CA ARG A 402 11.53 -11.85 9.86
C ARG A 402 12.92 -12.45 10.02
N GLU A 403 13.80 -12.23 9.03
CA GLU A 403 15.17 -12.72 9.07
C GLU A 403 15.96 -12.10 10.22
N LEU A 404 15.75 -10.81 10.51
CA LEU A 404 16.30 -10.15 11.70
C LEU A 404 15.77 -10.79 13.00
N ASP A 405 14.45 -11.04 13.12
CA ASP A 405 13.82 -11.65 14.29
C ASP A 405 14.41 -13.05 14.59
N ILE A 406 14.50 -13.90 13.56
CA ILE A 406 15.12 -15.23 13.63
C ILE A 406 16.60 -15.14 14.05
N GLN A 407 17.35 -14.16 13.52
CA GLN A 407 18.75 -13.95 13.88
C GLN A 407 18.92 -13.50 15.34
N LEU A 408 18.06 -12.59 15.82
CA LEU A 408 18.09 -12.10 17.20
C LEU A 408 17.68 -13.21 18.19
N GLY A 409 16.62 -13.96 17.90
CA GLY A 409 16.20 -15.12 18.71
C GLY A 409 17.30 -16.18 18.85
N ARG A 410 18.03 -16.47 17.76
CA ARG A 410 19.21 -17.37 17.79
C ARG A 410 20.37 -16.85 18.63
N ARG A 411 20.52 -15.52 18.78
CA ARG A 411 21.55 -14.93 19.67
C ARG A 411 21.15 -15.01 21.13
N LYS A 412 19.89 -14.68 21.47
CA LYS A 412 19.34 -14.82 22.82
C LYS A 412 19.48 -16.26 23.35
N GLY A 413 19.12 -17.25 22.53
CA GLY A 413 19.25 -18.68 22.87
C GLY A 413 20.69 -19.20 23.01
N ARG A 414 21.72 -18.40 22.68
CA ARG A 414 23.15 -18.75 22.83
C ARG A 414 23.82 -18.01 24.00
N GLY A 415 23.07 -17.26 24.81
CA GLY A 415 23.63 -16.45 25.89
C GLY A 415 24.54 -15.32 25.43
N ALA A 416 24.46 -14.93 24.14
CA ALA A 416 25.21 -13.80 23.62
C ALA A 416 24.51 -12.50 24.04
N GLU A 417 25.24 -11.61 24.71
CA GLU A 417 24.75 -10.30 25.15
C GLU A 417 24.17 -9.52 23.96
N THR A 418 22.89 -9.17 24.05
CA THR A 418 22.21 -8.28 23.10
C THR A 418 22.51 -6.83 23.47
N CYS A 419 23.21 -6.15 22.54
CA CYS A 419 23.49 -4.70 22.44
C CYS A 419 23.43 -3.86 23.72
#